data_AF-A0A6S5RPA0-F1
#
_entry.id   AF-A0A6S5RPA0-F1
#
_cell.length_a   1.000
_cell.length_b   1.000
_cell.length_c   1.000
_cell.angle_alpha   90.00
_cell.angle_beta   90.00
_cell.angle_gamma   90.00
#
_symmetry.space_group_name_H-M   'P 1'
#
loop_
_entity.id
_entity.type
_entity.pdbx_description
1 polymer ?
#
loop_
_entity_poly.entity_id
_entity_poly.type
_entity_poly.pdbx_seq_one_letter_code
_entity_poly.pdbx_strand_id
1 'polypeptide(L)'
;MEPSPSPNAGDPADPDYARLVDAVTDCALCLLTPDGVLRSWNRGAQQVLGHPPGDALGRPLADLFTDEDREAGVPARWLEAARVDGHAREEGWMRRHDGSPIWAERVLDLIPTAHGAPLGLALQVRDLSERHARDLLQDEQRMQLFHAQKLEALGQLSGGLAQDFNELLTIILSASALAGRSTDETRRKELLGHIHEAGLRGRHLTQHLQAFAGRREQQVQVLQLEGLLHTAQMFFIQALPRHLTLELQVRPPLHPVEVDFGQLEMSLLNLVFNARDAMPPGEGTIVLRAENRYLDGSWDDLVGSFVRISVSDEGSGIPEALLPRIFEPFFTTKPLGEGTGLGLSQAWGFARQQGGGLRVESLPGQGATLALYLPAWQPGAAANGRNLHDADDSIAGRRPGA
;
A
#
# COMPACT_ATOMS: atom_id res chain seq x y z
N MET A 1 49.42 50.17 14.55
CA MET A 1 48.16 50.11 13.77
C MET A 1 47.45 48.85 14.22
N GLU A 2 46.54 49.00 15.18
CA GLU A 2 45.61 47.93 15.55
C GLU A 2 44.62 47.73 14.38
N PRO A 3 44.25 46.49 14.05
CA PRO A 3 43.22 46.26 13.06
C PRO A 3 41.87 46.70 13.64
N SER A 4 41.17 47.56 12.90
CA SER A 4 39.78 47.94 13.19
C SER A 4 38.91 46.68 13.27
N PRO A 5 37.99 46.57 14.23
CA PRO A 5 37.09 45.42 14.31
C PRO A 5 36.16 45.42 13.10
N SER A 6 36.08 44.27 12.43
CA SER A 6 35.13 44.00 11.35
C SER A 6 33.69 44.32 11.80
N PRO A 7 32.83 44.89 10.94
CA PRO A 7 31.43 45.09 11.27
C PRO A 7 30.78 43.72 11.51
N ASN A 8 30.03 43.65 12.60
CA ASN A 8 29.39 42.46 13.16
C ASN A 8 28.39 41.89 12.12
N ALA A 9 28.81 40.90 11.34
CA ALA A 9 27.92 40.20 10.42
C ALA A 9 26.95 39.35 11.24
N GLY A 10 25.72 39.84 11.42
CA GLY A 10 24.65 39.14 12.13
C GLY A 10 24.00 39.90 13.27
N ASP A 11 24.09 41.23 13.32
CA ASP A 11 23.25 41.99 14.25
C ASP A 11 21.78 41.95 13.78
N PRO A 12 20.83 41.37 14.54
CA PRO A 12 19.41 41.39 14.19
C PRO A 12 18.81 42.81 14.18
N ALA A 13 19.53 43.83 14.66
CA ALA A 13 19.20 45.25 14.49
C ALA A 13 19.66 45.83 13.13
N ASP A 14 20.35 45.06 12.30
CA ASP A 14 20.72 45.45 10.94
C ASP A 14 19.45 45.49 10.05
N PRO A 15 19.10 46.66 9.47
CA PRO A 15 17.97 46.78 8.56
C PRO A 15 18.06 45.84 7.34
N ASP A 16 19.25 45.38 6.97
CA ASP A 16 19.44 44.42 5.88
C ASP A 16 19.06 42.98 6.28
N TYR A 17 19.14 42.60 7.56
CA TYR A 17 18.67 41.30 8.06
C TYR A 17 17.14 41.20 8.01
N ALA A 18 16.44 42.27 8.43
CA ALA A 18 14.98 42.32 8.33
C ALA A 18 14.51 42.22 6.87
N ARG A 19 15.20 42.90 5.95
CA ARG A 19 14.93 42.79 4.50
C ARG A 19 15.16 41.40 3.94
N LEU A 20 16.18 40.69 4.41
CA LEU A 20 16.46 39.31 3.99
C LEU A 20 15.31 38.37 4.38
N VAL A 21 14.83 38.45 5.61
CA VAL A 21 13.73 37.62 6.12
C VAL A 21 12.41 37.94 5.40
N ASP A 22 12.18 39.21 5.06
CA ASP A 22 11.00 39.64 4.29
C ASP A 22 11.07 39.32 2.79
N ALA A 23 12.27 39.10 2.25
CA ALA A 23 12.45 38.62 0.87
C ALA A 23 12.01 37.16 0.69
N VAL A 24 11.96 36.37 1.77
CA VAL A 24 11.44 35.00 1.76
C VAL A 24 9.92 35.03 1.80
N THR A 25 9.30 34.80 0.64
CA THR A 25 7.83 34.84 0.47
C THR A 25 7.17 33.48 0.49
N ASP A 26 7.89 32.43 0.09
CA ASP A 26 7.31 31.11 -0.15
C ASP A 26 7.17 30.28 1.14
N CYS A 27 7.58 30.83 2.29
CA CYS A 27 7.46 30.24 3.62
C CYS A 27 7.08 31.31 4.64
N ALA A 28 6.22 30.95 5.59
CA ALA A 28 6.05 31.74 6.81
C ALA A 28 7.27 31.56 7.71
N LEU A 29 7.88 32.65 8.14
CA LEU A 29 8.93 32.66 9.13
C LEU A 29 8.50 33.56 10.30
N CYS A 30 8.37 32.96 11.48
CA CYS A 30 7.91 33.65 12.68
C CYS A 30 8.82 33.33 13.86
N LEU A 31 9.15 34.35 14.65
CA LEU A 31 9.77 34.20 15.96
C LEU A 31 8.66 34.07 17.00
N LEU A 32 8.80 33.14 17.94
CA LEU A 32 7.90 32.96 19.07
C LEU A 32 8.66 33.12 20.39
N THR A 33 7.94 33.50 21.44
CA THR A 33 8.43 33.33 22.81
C THR A 33 8.60 31.84 23.13
N PRO A 34 9.35 31.49 24.18
CA PRO A 34 9.44 30.10 24.66
C PRO A 34 8.06 29.47 24.99
N ASP A 35 7.07 30.27 25.35
CA ASP A 35 5.69 29.84 25.62
C ASP A 35 4.81 29.74 24.35
N GLY A 36 5.39 29.92 23.16
CA GLY A 36 4.67 29.79 21.89
C GLY A 36 3.80 31.01 21.51
N VAL A 37 4.17 32.22 21.93
CA VAL A 37 3.48 33.46 21.53
C VAL A 37 4.21 34.13 20.37
N LEU A 38 3.48 34.49 19.30
CA LEU A 38 4.03 35.09 18.08
C LEU A 38 4.64 36.48 18.35
N ARG A 39 5.90 36.68 17.95
CA ARG A 39 6.70 37.91 18.15
C ARG A 39 7.16 38.57 16.87
N SER A 40 7.34 37.80 15.79
CA SER A 40 7.58 38.35 14.46
C SER A 40 6.68 37.67 13.43
N TRP A 41 6.51 38.35 12.30
CA TRP A 41 5.66 37.92 11.21
C TRP A 41 6.23 38.49 9.90
N ASN A 42 6.92 37.66 9.12
CA ASN A 42 7.50 38.11 7.86
C ASN A 42 6.44 38.24 6.76
N ARG A 43 6.85 38.80 5.61
CA ARG A 43 5.97 38.88 4.43
C ARG A 43 5.44 37.51 3.97
N GLY A 44 6.27 36.46 4.02
CA GLY A 44 5.83 35.11 3.67
C GLY A 44 4.74 34.57 4.60
N ALA A 45 4.78 34.90 5.89
CA ALA A 45 3.76 34.50 6.86
C ALA A 45 2.40 35.14 6.53
N GLN A 46 2.40 36.40 6.10
CA GLN A 46 1.18 37.05 5.61
C GLN A 46 0.60 36.36 4.37
N GLN A 47 1.45 35.89 3.45
CA GLN A 47 1.00 35.23 2.22
C GLN A 47 0.53 33.79 2.46
N VAL A 48 1.25 33.02 3.29
CA VAL A 48 0.97 31.61 3.57
C VAL A 48 -0.15 31.43 4.59
N LEU A 49 -0.27 32.30 5.59
CA LEU A 49 -1.25 32.15 6.68
C LEU A 49 -2.36 33.21 6.63
N GLY A 50 -2.24 34.24 5.79
CA GLY A 50 -3.32 35.21 5.53
C GLY A 50 -3.56 36.24 6.63
N HIS A 51 -2.88 36.15 7.78
CA HIS A 51 -3.01 37.13 8.85
C HIS A 51 -2.20 38.40 8.53
N PRO A 52 -2.78 39.61 8.65
CA PRO A 52 -1.98 40.83 8.67
C PRO A 52 -1.11 40.86 9.95
N PRO A 53 0.10 41.45 9.92
CA PRO A 53 1.04 41.39 11.05
C PRO A 53 0.43 41.87 12.38
N GLY A 54 -0.39 42.92 12.36
CA GLY A 54 -1.01 43.48 13.57
C GLY A 54 -2.00 42.54 14.27
N ASP A 55 -2.59 41.59 13.55
CA ASP A 55 -3.55 40.64 14.11
C ASP A 55 -2.87 39.35 14.58
N ALA A 56 -1.71 38.99 14.02
CA ALA A 56 -0.99 37.77 14.38
C ALA A 56 -0.11 37.92 15.63
N LEU A 57 0.51 39.09 15.81
CA LEU A 57 1.45 39.33 16.90
C LEU A 57 0.77 39.27 18.27
N GLY A 58 1.41 38.62 19.24
CA GLY A 58 0.88 38.44 20.60
C GLY A 58 -0.16 37.32 20.74
N ARG A 59 -0.57 36.68 19.63
CA ARG A 59 -1.44 35.50 19.69
C ARG A 59 -0.65 34.21 19.93
N PRO A 60 -1.28 33.20 20.57
CA PRO A 60 -0.66 31.89 20.73
C PRO A 60 -0.57 31.15 19.39
N LEU A 61 0.48 30.36 19.22
CA LEU A 61 0.69 29.46 18.09
C LEU A 61 -0.54 28.58 17.79
N ALA A 62 -1.24 28.15 18.84
CA ALA A 62 -2.42 27.30 18.76
C ALA A 62 -3.56 27.91 17.91
N ASP A 63 -3.60 29.23 17.68
CA ASP A 63 -4.63 29.85 16.84
C ASP A 63 -4.50 29.51 15.36
N LEU A 64 -3.30 29.11 14.92
CA LEU A 64 -3.00 28.69 13.54
C LEU A 64 -3.45 27.26 13.23
N PHE A 65 -3.88 26.50 14.24
CA PHE A 65 -4.30 25.11 14.09
C PHE A 65 -5.82 25.01 13.88
N THR A 66 -6.27 23.87 13.36
CA THR A 66 -7.70 23.54 13.29
C THR A 66 -8.27 23.37 14.70
N ASP A 67 -9.59 23.52 14.85
CA ASP A 67 -10.23 23.37 16.15
C ASP A 67 -10.09 21.92 16.68
N GLU A 68 -10.14 20.93 15.78
CA GLU A 68 -9.90 19.51 16.09
C GLU A 68 -8.49 19.27 16.66
N ASP A 69 -7.45 19.80 16.00
CA ASP A 69 -6.07 19.67 16.48
C ASP A 69 -5.86 20.35 17.84
N ARG A 70 -6.52 21.49 18.06
CA ARG A 70 -6.48 22.20 19.35
C ARG A 70 -7.12 21.37 20.46
N GLU A 71 -8.29 20.79 20.21
CA GLU A 71 -8.97 19.92 21.17
C GLU A 71 -8.17 18.65 21.47
N ALA A 72 -7.48 18.10 20.46
CA ALA A 72 -6.57 16.97 20.60
C ALA A 72 -5.22 17.33 21.27
N GLY A 73 -4.96 18.62 21.53
CA GLY A 73 -3.75 19.10 22.20
C GLY A 73 -2.49 19.05 21.33
N VAL A 74 -2.64 18.96 20.00
CA VAL A 74 -1.52 18.90 19.04
C VAL A 74 -0.57 20.09 19.19
N PRO A 75 -1.01 21.36 19.27
CA PRO A 75 -0.10 22.51 19.40
C PRO A 75 0.80 22.43 20.64
N ALA A 76 0.24 22.01 21.77
CA ALA A 76 0.98 21.94 23.03
C ALA A 76 2.03 20.81 23.01
N ARG A 77 1.69 19.66 22.42
CA ARG A 77 2.63 18.54 22.24
C ARG A 77 3.75 18.91 21.29
N TRP A 78 3.44 19.60 20.20
CA TRP A 78 4.43 20.03 19.22
C TRP A 78 5.39 21.08 19.79
N LEU A 79 4.86 22.04 20.56
CA LEU A 79 5.66 23.03 21.29
C LEU A 79 6.61 22.37 22.30
N GLU A 80 6.12 21.41 23.08
CA GLU A 80 6.93 20.69 24.07
C GLU A 80 8.01 19.82 23.40
N ALA A 81 7.70 19.15 22.30
CA ALA A 81 8.67 18.38 21.52
C ALA A 81 9.83 19.28 21.06
N ALA A 82 9.54 20.46 20.47
CA ALA A 82 10.58 21.40 20.07
C ALA A 82 11.41 21.91 21.26
N ARG A 83 10.82 22.04 22.45
CA ARG A 83 11.52 22.49 23.66
C ARG A 83 12.44 21.43 24.25
N VAL A 84 12.03 20.17 24.21
CA VAL A 84 12.79 19.03 24.75
C VAL A 84 13.88 18.59 23.78
N ASP A 85 13.53 18.43 22.50
CA ASP A 85 14.41 17.88 21.47
C ASP A 85 15.19 18.97 20.71
N GLY A 86 14.83 20.23 20.90
CA GLY A 86 15.39 21.38 20.20
C GLY A 86 14.83 21.61 18.79
N HIS A 87 14.02 20.67 18.28
CA HIS A 87 13.44 20.68 16.94
C HIS A 87 12.16 19.83 16.90
N ALA A 88 11.14 20.27 16.19
CA ALA A 88 9.97 19.46 15.86
C ALA A 88 9.50 19.73 14.43
N ARG A 89 9.22 18.67 13.66
CA ARG A 89 8.77 18.74 12.27
C ARG A 89 7.63 17.77 12.03
N GLU A 90 6.56 18.24 11.39
CA GLU A 90 5.43 17.43 10.97
C GLU A 90 4.68 18.07 9.80
N GLU A 91 3.87 17.28 9.11
CA GLU A 91 2.88 17.78 8.15
C GLU A 91 1.49 17.70 8.77
N GLY A 92 0.65 18.69 8.52
CA GLY A 92 -0.70 18.70 9.05
C GLY A 92 -1.54 19.84 8.54
N TRP A 93 -2.83 19.78 8.88
CA TRP A 93 -3.75 20.86 8.59
C TRP A 93 -3.47 22.07 9.49
N MET A 94 -3.44 23.23 8.88
CA MET A 94 -3.47 24.52 9.57
C MET A 94 -4.57 25.39 8.99
N ARG A 95 -4.89 26.47 9.69
CA ARG A 95 -5.97 27.37 9.34
C ARG A 95 -5.40 28.75 8.99
N ARG A 96 -5.81 29.28 7.84
CA ARG A 96 -5.56 30.67 7.46
C ARG A 96 -6.45 31.62 8.25
N HIS A 97 -6.13 32.91 8.22
CA HIS A 97 -6.95 33.96 8.85
C HIS A 97 -8.42 33.96 8.40
N ASP A 98 -8.69 33.66 7.12
CA ASP A 98 -10.04 33.59 6.56
C ASP A 98 -10.79 32.28 6.90
N GLY A 99 -10.16 31.40 7.67
CA GLY A 99 -10.70 30.10 8.08
C GLY A 99 -10.45 28.97 7.08
N SER A 100 -9.88 29.25 5.90
CA SER A 100 -9.59 28.20 4.93
C SER A 100 -8.46 27.28 5.40
N PRO A 101 -8.55 25.96 5.14
CA PRO A 101 -7.53 25.02 5.53
C PRO A 101 -6.34 25.07 4.57
N ILE A 102 -5.14 24.84 5.11
CA ILE A 102 -3.93 24.56 4.35
C ILE A 102 -3.30 23.27 4.83
N TRP A 103 -2.86 22.44 3.90
CA TRP A 103 -1.95 21.35 4.23
C TRP A 103 -0.55 21.93 4.30
N ALA A 104 0.09 21.86 5.46
CA ALA A 104 1.35 22.54 5.67
C ALA A 104 2.40 21.61 6.25
N GLU A 105 3.61 21.74 5.72
CA GLU A 105 4.80 21.33 6.45
C GLU A 105 5.12 22.42 7.48
N ARG A 106 5.22 22.01 8.74
CA ARG A 106 5.49 22.91 9.86
C ARG A 106 6.73 22.43 10.62
N VAL A 107 7.64 23.37 10.86
CA VAL A 107 8.89 23.15 11.59
C VAL A 107 9.00 24.16 12.72
N LEU A 108 9.43 23.71 13.88
CA LEU A 108 9.65 24.52 15.06
C LEU A 108 11.04 24.23 15.65
N ASP A 109 11.92 25.22 15.61
CA ASP A 109 13.31 25.12 16.08
C ASP A 109 13.55 25.98 17.33
N LEU A 110 14.25 25.44 18.33
CA LEU A 110 14.62 26.20 19.53
C LEU A 110 15.79 27.14 19.23
N ILE A 111 15.64 28.42 19.53
CA ILE A 111 16.73 29.39 19.41
C ILE A 111 17.38 29.58 20.79
N PRO A 112 18.63 29.13 21.01
CA PRO A 112 19.32 29.29 22.28
C PRO A 112 19.78 30.75 22.51
N THR A 113 19.93 31.18 23.77
CA THR A 113 20.77 32.36 24.10
C THR A 113 22.14 31.92 24.61
N ALA A 114 23.12 32.83 24.54
CA ALA A 114 24.45 32.66 25.12
C ALA A 114 24.47 32.45 26.66
N HIS A 115 23.35 32.69 27.35
CA HIS A 115 23.22 32.59 28.82
C HIS A 115 22.32 31.43 29.29
N GLY A 116 22.02 30.46 28.42
CA GLY A 116 21.41 29.18 28.80
C GLY A 116 19.87 29.13 28.84
N ALA A 117 19.18 30.28 28.86
CA ALA A 117 17.73 30.33 28.61
C ALA A 117 17.46 30.47 27.09
N PRO A 118 16.48 29.80 26.47
CA PRO A 118 16.20 29.99 25.06
C PRO A 118 15.67 31.41 24.76
N LEU A 119 16.10 31.99 23.64
CA LEU A 119 15.63 33.29 23.15
C LEU A 119 14.15 33.21 22.75
N GLY A 120 13.77 32.05 22.20
CA GLY A 120 12.46 31.80 21.63
C GLY A 120 12.49 30.58 20.72
N LEU A 121 11.49 30.48 19.86
CA LEU A 121 11.39 29.44 18.84
C LEU A 121 11.27 30.06 17.45
N ALA A 122 11.92 29.47 16.44
CA ALA A 122 11.69 29.79 15.04
C ALA A 122 10.63 28.83 14.49
N LEU A 123 9.50 29.39 14.06
CA LEU A 123 8.48 28.68 13.30
C LEU A 123 8.74 28.91 11.81
N GLN A 124 8.81 27.80 11.07
CA GLN A 124 8.74 27.79 9.63
C GLN A 124 7.49 27.04 9.18
N VAL A 125 6.75 27.62 8.23
CA VAL A 125 5.59 26.98 7.60
C VAL A 125 5.72 27.05 6.10
N ARG A 126 5.52 25.91 5.44
CA ARG A 126 5.40 25.83 3.98
C ARG A 126 4.04 25.29 3.60
N ASP A 127 3.35 25.98 2.69
CA ASP A 127 2.10 25.50 2.13
C ASP A 127 2.37 24.39 1.11
N LEU A 128 1.81 23.21 1.38
CA LEU A 128 1.87 22.03 0.53
C LEU A 128 0.49 21.68 -0.06
N SER A 129 -0.52 22.56 0.06
CA SER A 129 -1.91 22.30 -0.35
C SER A 129 -2.01 21.91 -1.83
N GLU A 130 -1.31 22.61 -2.72
CA GLU A 130 -1.31 22.27 -4.15
C GLU A 130 -0.70 20.88 -4.42
N ARG A 131 0.39 20.53 -3.72
CA ARG A 131 1.03 19.22 -3.85
C ARG A 131 0.09 18.13 -3.34
N HIS A 132 -0.43 18.30 -2.13
CA HIS A 132 -1.37 17.36 -1.51
C HIS A 132 -2.62 17.15 -2.38
N ALA A 133 -3.17 18.22 -2.97
CA ALA A 133 -4.30 18.11 -3.89
C ALA A 133 -3.96 17.36 -5.19
N ARG A 134 -2.75 17.56 -5.74
CA ARG A 134 -2.29 16.80 -6.92
C ARG A 134 -2.11 15.32 -6.59
N ASP A 135 -1.53 15.01 -5.43
CA ASP A 135 -1.31 13.63 -4.98
C ASP A 135 -2.66 12.91 -4.78
N LEU A 136 -3.63 13.57 -4.13
CA LEU A 136 -5.00 13.06 -3.99
C LEU A 136 -5.68 12.83 -5.35
N LEU A 137 -5.56 13.77 -6.29
CA LEU A 137 -6.13 13.63 -7.63
C LEU A 137 -5.50 12.47 -8.39
N GLN A 138 -4.18 12.28 -8.27
CA GLN A 138 -3.48 11.15 -8.90
C GLN A 138 -3.93 9.82 -8.30
N ASP A 139 -4.11 9.75 -6.99
CA ASP A 139 -4.63 8.55 -6.34
C ASP A 139 -6.08 8.25 -6.74
N GLU A 140 -6.94 9.27 -6.84
CA GLU A 140 -8.29 9.11 -7.39
C GLU A 140 -8.26 8.60 -8.84
N GLN A 141 -7.41 9.16 -9.69
CA GLN A 141 -7.25 8.71 -11.07
C GLN A 141 -6.74 7.27 -11.15
N ARG A 142 -5.76 6.89 -10.31
CA ARG A 142 -5.26 5.52 -10.20
C ARG A 142 -6.37 4.56 -9.77
N MET A 143 -7.19 4.94 -8.79
CA MET A 143 -8.36 4.16 -8.37
C MET A 143 -9.40 4.02 -9.48
N GLN A 144 -9.68 5.09 -10.23
CA GLN A 144 -10.60 5.05 -11.36
C GLN A 144 -10.08 4.17 -12.49
N LEU A 145 -8.78 4.26 -12.83
CA LEU A 145 -8.14 3.41 -13.83
C LEU A 145 -8.17 1.94 -13.39
N PHE A 146 -7.86 1.66 -12.13
CA PHE A 146 -7.97 0.31 -11.55
C PHE A 146 -9.41 -0.20 -11.65
N HIS A 147 -10.40 0.63 -11.34
CA HIS A 147 -11.82 0.28 -11.46
C HIS A 147 -12.25 0.03 -12.92
N ALA A 148 -11.78 0.84 -13.86
CA ALA A 148 -12.06 0.68 -15.29
C ALA A 148 -11.41 -0.60 -15.84
N GLN A 149 -10.15 -0.88 -15.49
CA GLN A 149 -9.46 -2.13 -15.85
C GLN A 149 -10.13 -3.35 -15.23
N LYS A 150 -10.67 -3.22 -14.02
CA LYS A 150 -11.45 -4.27 -13.37
C LYS A 150 -12.75 -4.56 -14.12
N LEU A 151 -13.44 -3.52 -14.60
CA LEU A 151 -14.64 -3.64 -15.43
C LEU A 151 -14.33 -4.20 -16.83
N GLU A 152 -13.20 -3.84 -17.42
CA GLU A 152 -12.73 -4.36 -18.69
C GLU A 152 -12.32 -5.84 -18.59
N ALA A 153 -11.60 -6.22 -17.52
CA ALA A 153 -11.31 -7.61 -17.18
C ALA A 153 -12.60 -8.41 -16.94
N LEU A 154 -13.60 -7.83 -16.28
CA LEU A 154 -14.94 -8.41 -16.16
C LEU A 154 -15.61 -8.62 -17.51
N GLY A 155 -15.46 -7.69 -18.46
CA GLY A 155 -15.98 -7.81 -19.83
C GLY A 155 -15.31 -8.94 -20.62
N GLN A 156 -13.99 -9.11 -20.48
CA GLN A 156 -13.25 -10.22 -21.10
C GLN A 156 -13.55 -11.56 -20.41
N LEU A 157 -13.70 -11.58 -19.08
CA LEU A 157 -14.09 -12.75 -18.31
C LEU A 157 -15.56 -13.15 -18.54
N SER A 158 -16.44 -12.21 -18.88
CA SER A 158 -17.87 -12.45 -19.14
C SER A 158 -18.11 -13.43 -20.30
N GLY A 159 -17.20 -13.52 -21.27
CA GLY A 159 -17.25 -14.54 -22.33
C GLY A 159 -17.11 -15.97 -21.79
N GLY A 160 -16.13 -16.20 -20.90
CA GLY A 160 -15.92 -17.49 -20.24
C GLY A 160 -16.95 -17.78 -19.14
N LEU A 161 -17.32 -16.77 -18.34
CA LEU A 161 -18.33 -16.89 -17.29
C LEU A 161 -19.73 -17.20 -17.84
N ALA A 162 -20.12 -16.61 -18.97
CA ALA A 162 -21.38 -16.93 -19.63
C ALA A 162 -21.38 -18.37 -20.15
N GLN A 163 -20.23 -18.85 -20.64
CA GLN A 163 -20.07 -20.22 -21.06
C GLN A 163 -20.19 -21.20 -19.88
N ASP A 164 -19.55 -20.91 -18.75
CA ASP A 164 -19.64 -21.71 -17.53
C ASP A 164 -21.07 -21.71 -16.94
N PHE A 165 -21.76 -20.57 -16.96
CA PHE A 165 -23.18 -20.50 -16.59
C PHE A 165 -24.05 -21.39 -17.49
N ASN A 166 -23.83 -21.32 -18.80
CA ASN A 166 -24.57 -22.12 -19.77
C ASN A 166 -24.26 -23.61 -19.63
N GLU A 167 -23.04 -23.99 -19.29
CA GLU A 167 -22.66 -25.38 -19.00
C GLU A 167 -23.40 -25.91 -17.76
N LEU A 168 -23.41 -25.15 -16.66
CA LEU A 168 -24.12 -25.54 -15.43
C LEU A 168 -25.63 -25.68 -15.67
N LEU A 169 -26.23 -24.75 -16.41
CA LEU A 169 -27.64 -24.83 -16.79
C LEU A 169 -27.92 -26.06 -17.66
N THR A 170 -27.04 -26.38 -18.60
CA THR A 170 -27.15 -27.57 -19.46
C THR A 170 -27.13 -28.86 -18.64
N ILE A 171 -26.24 -28.96 -17.64
CA ILE A 171 -26.17 -30.11 -16.72
C ILE A 171 -27.45 -30.21 -15.88
N ILE A 172 -27.92 -29.11 -15.29
CA ILE A 172 -29.15 -29.10 -14.47
C ILE A 172 -30.36 -29.53 -15.30
N LEU A 173 -30.54 -28.95 -16.49
CA LEU A 173 -31.69 -29.22 -17.35
C LEU A 173 -31.68 -30.66 -17.87
N SER A 174 -30.52 -31.16 -18.32
CA SER A 174 -30.40 -32.52 -18.83
C SER A 174 -30.58 -33.58 -17.74
N ALA A 175 -29.93 -33.41 -16.59
CA ALA A 175 -30.06 -34.34 -15.46
C ALA A 175 -31.48 -34.35 -14.89
N SER A 176 -32.15 -33.18 -14.83
CA SER A 176 -33.56 -33.07 -14.41
C SER A 176 -34.50 -33.79 -15.37
N ALA A 177 -34.34 -33.58 -16.68
CA ALA A 177 -35.14 -34.24 -17.70
C ALA A 177 -34.98 -35.77 -17.70
N LEU A 178 -33.76 -36.27 -17.46
CA LEU A 178 -33.47 -37.70 -17.36
C LEU A 178 -33.99 -38.30 -16.04
N ALA A 179 -33.84 -37.59 -14.92
CA ALA A 179 -34.32 -38.05 -13.61
C ALA A 179 -35.84 -38.22 -13.60
N GLY A 180 -36.58 -37.31 -14.24
CA GLY A 180 -38.03 -37.39 -14.36
C GLY A 180 -38.55 -38.55 -15.20
N ARG A 181 -37.69 -39.16 -16.04
CA ARG A 181 -38.04 -40.31 -16.90
C ARG A 181 -37.44 -41.63 -16.41
N SER A 182 -36.54 -41.59 -15.44
CA SER A 182 -35.86 -42.78 -14.92
C SER A 182 -36.76 -43.56 -13.97
N THR A 183 -36.94 -44.85 -14.26
CA THR A 183 -37.60 -45.81 -13.36
C THR A 183 -36.62 -46.53 -12.43
N ASP A 184 -35.32 -46.41 -12.70
CA ASP A 184 -34.25 -46.89 -11.82
C ASP A 184 -33.96 -45.87 -10.72
N GLU A 185 -34.17 -46.30 -9.48
CA GLU A 185 -33.96 -45.51 -8.26
C GLU A 185 -32.51 -45.08 -8.07
N THR A 186 -31.57 -45.96 -8.41
CA THR A 186 -30.12 -45.72 -8.23
C THR A 186 -29.68 -44.64 -9.20
N ARG A 187 -30.07 -44.80 -10.47
CA ARG A 187 -29.79 -43.81 -11.51
C ARG A 187 -30.46 -42.46 -11.27
N ARG A 188 -31.69 -42.48 -10.74
CA ARG A 188 -32.43 -41.27 -10.38
C ARG A 188 -31.72 -40.48 -9.26
N LYS A 189 -31.19 -41.18 -8.24
CA LYS A 189 -30.39 -40.55 -7.18
C LYS A 189 -29.09 -39.94 -7.70
N GLU A 190 -28.36 -40.62 -8.58
CA GLU A 190 -27.16 -40.07 -9.22
C GLU A 190 -27.45 -38.77 -9.98
N LEU A 191 -28.52 -38.76 -10.78
CA LEU A 191 -28.92 -37.58 -11.56
C LEU A 191 -29.34 -36.40 -10.67
N LEU A 192 -30.04 -36.66 -9.56
CA LEU A 192 -30.34 -35.62 -8.56
C LEU A 192 -29.06 -35.07 -7.90
N GLY A 193 -28.04 -35.91 -7.69
CA GLY A 193 -26.72 -35.50 -7.25
C GLY A 193 -26.04 -34.51 -8.21
N HIS A 194 -26.06 -34.81 -9.52
CA HIS A 194 -25.50 -33.89 -10.53
C HIS A 194 -26.19 -32.52 -10.56
N ILE A 195 -27.51 -32.48 -10.36
CA ILE A 195 -28.27 -31.21 -10.25
C ILE A 195 -27.81 -30.42 -9.03
N HIS A 196 -27.66 -31.09 -7.87
CA HIS A 196 -27.23 -30.46 -6.64
C HIS A 196 -25.82 -29.88 -6.77
N GLU A 197 -24.87 -30.66 -7.30
CA GLU A 197 -23.48 -30.21 -7.53
C GLU A 197 -23.39 -29.06 -8.53
N ALA A 198 -24.18 -29.07 -9.60
CA ALA A 198 -24.22 -27.95 -10.55
C ALA A 198 -24.82 -26.69 -9.90
N GLY A 199 -25.85 -26.83 -9.06
CA GLY A 199 -26.41 -25.70 -8.29
C GLY A 199 -25.43 -25.11 -7.28
N LEU A 200 -24.66 -25.95 -6.59
CA LEU A 200 -23.59 -25.49 -5.68
C LEU A 200 -22.51 -24.72 -6.45
N ARG A 201 -22.03 -25.26 -7.58
CA ARG A 201 -21.06 -24.58 -8.45
C ARG A 201 -21.57 -23.23 -8.95
N GLY A 202 -22.83 -23.15 -9.36
CA GLY A 202 -23.46 -21.88 -9.76
C GLY A 202 -23.48 -20.86 -8.62
N ARG A 203 -23.80 -21.28 -7.40
CA ARG A 203 -23.80 -20.39 -6.22
C ARG A 203 -22.39 -19.84 -5.93
N HIS A 204 -21.36 -20.66 -6.03
CA HIS A 204 -19.98 -20.23 -5.84
C HIS A 204 -19.54 -19.22 -6.91
N LEU A 205 -19.90 -19.46 -8.18
CA LEU A 205 -19.62 -18.54 -9.28
C LEU A 205 -20.22 -17.14 -9.06
N THR A 206 -21.47 -17.08 -8.61
CA THR A 206 -22.14 -15.81 -8.30
C THR A 206 -21.53 -15.10 -7.09
N GLN A 207 -21.13 -15.84 -6.07
CA GLN A 207 -20.45 -15.29 -4.90
C GLN A 207 -19.07 -14.70 -5.26
N HIS A 208 -18.33 -15.37 -6.15
CA HIS A 208 -17.06 -14.86 -6.67
C HIS A 208 -17.25 -13.58 -7.48
N LEU A 209 -18.27 -13.53 -8.34
CA LEU A 209 -18.63 -12.30 -9.07
C LEU A 209 -19.00 -11.14 -8.13
N GLN A 210 -19.73 -11.42 -7.05
CA GLN A 210 -20.11 -10.41 -6.06
C GLN A 210 -18.95 -9.96 -5.18
N ALA A 211 -18.08 -10.87 -4.75
CA ALA A 211 -16.86 -10.55 -4.01
C ALA A 211 -15.87 -9.76 -4.88
N PHE A 212 -15.78 -10.11 -6.17
CA PHE A 212 -14.98 -9.38 -7.15
C PHE A 212 -15.60 -8.02 -7.48
N ALA A 213 -16.91 -7.90 -7.70
CA ALA A 213 -17.56 -6.62 -8.03
C ALA A 213 -17.76 -5.68 -6.82
N GLY A 214 -17.73 -6.22 -5.59
CA GLY A 214 -17.97 -5.47 -4.37
C GLY A 214 -16.89 -4.44 -4.04
N ARG A 215 -17.30 -3.22 -3.67
CA ARG A 215 -16.47 -2.29 -2.90
C ARG A 215 -16.40 -2.82 -1.47
N ARG A 216 -15.26 -3.40 -1.06
CA ARG A 216 -14.90 -3.49 0.37
C ARG A 216 -13.92 -2.37 0.66
N GLU A 217 -14.21 -1.57 1.69
CA GLU A 217 -13.23 -0.65 2.27
C GLU A 217 -12.02 -1.47 2.72
N GLN A 218 -10.81 -1.00 2.39
CA GLN A 218 -9.57 -1.65 2.82
C GLN A 218 -9.53 -1.67 4.35
N GLN A 219 -9.52 -2.87 4.95
CA GLN A 219 -9.44 -3.06 6.39
C GLN A 219 -8.20 -3.88 6.70
N VAL A 220 -7.11 -3.17 6.99
CA VAL A 220 -5.88 -3.75 7.49
C VAL A 220 -6.14 -4.35 8.88
N GLN A 221 -5.81 -5.62 9.07
CA GLN A 221 -6.03 -6.35 10.32
C GLN A 221 -4.91 -7.35 10.58
N VAL A 222 -4.70 -7.71 11.86
CA VAL A 222 -3.74 -8.75 12.26
C VAL A 222 -4.36 -10.13 12.02
N LEU A 223 -3.78 -10.89 11.10
CA LEU A 223 -4.26 -12.19 10.64
C LEU A 223 -3.39 -13.34 11.13
N GLN A 224 -4.03 -14.43 11.55
CA GLN A 224 -3.42 -15.75 11.73
C GLN A 224 -3.56 -16.54 10.44
N LEU A 225 -2.43 -16.88 9.82
CA LEU A 225 -2.40 -17.36 8.44
C LEU A 225 -2.77 -18.83 8.29
N GLU A 226 -2.64 -19.66 9.32
CA GLU A 226 -2.89 -21.10 9.21
C GLU A 226 -4.33 -21.40 8.79
N GLY A 227 -5.30 -20.85 9.53
CA GLY A 227 -6.72 -21.05 9.21
C GLY A 227 -7.14 -20.40 7.90
N LEU A 228 -6.53 -19.26 7.57
CA LEU A 228 -6.76 -18.54 6.33
C LEU A 228 -6.30 -19.35 5.12
N LEU A 229 -5.08 -19.89 5.15
CA LEU A 229 -4.51 -20.66 4.04
C LEU A 229 -5.27 -21.96 3.79
N HIS A 230 -5.73 -22.65 4.85
CA HIS A 230 -6.62 -23.81 4.70
C HIS A 230 -7.95 -23.45 4.05
N THR A 231 -8.53 -22.31 4.46
CA THR A 231 -9.78 -21.81 3.89
C THR A 231 -9.59 -21.43 2.42
N ALA A 232 -8.52 -20.68 2.12
CA ALA A 232 -8.17 -20.26 0.76
C ALA A 232 -7.88 -21.44 -0.17
N GLN A 233 -7.20 -22.50 0.31
CA GLN A 233 -6.93 -23.71 -0.47
C GLN A 233 -8.23 -24.34 -1.01
N MET A 234 -9.27 -24.43 -0.18
CA MET A 234 -10.56 -25.00 -0.58
C MET A 234 -11.20 -24.21 -1.74
N PHE A 235 -10.96 -22.90 -1.81
CA PHE A 235 -11.41 -22.05 -2.90
C PHE A 235 -10.51 -22.15 -4.13
N PHE A 236 -9.19 -22.14 -3.94
CA PHE A 236 -8.23 -22.22 -5.04
C PHE A 236 -8.35 -23.53 -5.82
N ILE A 237 -8.62 -24.65 -5.13
CA ILE A 237 -8.89 -25.94 -5.78
C ILE A 237 -10.07 -25.84 -6.77
N GLN A 238 -11.11 -25.06 -6.45
CA GLN A 238 -12.27 -24.90 -7.35
C GLN A 238 -11.94 -24.08 -8.60
N ALA A 239 -10.91 -23.24 -8.55
CA ALA A 239 -10.48 -22.39 -9.65
C ALA A 239 -9.40 -23.06 -10.54
N LEU A 240 -8.94 -24.25 -10.15
CA LEU A 240 -8.00 -25.06 -10.92
C LEU A 240 -8.74 -26.10 -11.78
N PRO A 241 -8.20 -26.43 -12.97
CA PRO A 241 -8.69 -27.56 -13.76
C PRO A 241 -8.59 -28.88 -12.96
N ARG A 242 -9.51 -29.82 -13.22
CA ARG A 242 -9.55 -31.11 -12.50
C ARG A 242 -8.27 -31.97 -12.58
N HIS A 243 -7.40 -31.70 -13.55
CA HIS A 243 -6.13 -32.40 -13.73
C HIS A 243 -4.99 -31.81 -12.90
N LEU A 244 -5.17 -30.62 -12.31
CA LEU A 244 -4.18 -30.03 -11.41
C LEU A 244 -4.56 -30.28 -9.95
N THR A 245 -3.56 -30.57 -9.14
CA THR A 245 -3.69 -30.70 -7.69
C THR A 245 -3.05 -29.50 -7.00
N LEU A 246 -3.63 -29.07 -5.88
CA LEU A 246 -3.08 -28.01 -5.04
C LEU A 246 -2.73 -28.58 -3.66
N GLU A 247 -1.44 -28.73 -3.41
CA GLU A 247 -0.92 -29.16 -2.11
C GLU A 247 -0.65 -27.95 -1.22
N LEU A 248 -1.14 -28.01 0.02
CA LEU A 248 -0.86 -27.01 1.05
C LEU A 248 0.14 -27.56 2.06
N GLN A 249 1.28 -26.88 2.21
CA GLN A 249 2.37 -27.23 3.12
C GLN A 249 2.63 -26.07 4.10
N VAL A 250 2.02 -26.13 5.27
CA VAL A 250 2.21 -25.12 6.33
C VAL A 250 3.17 -25.66 7.39
N ARG A 251 4.15 -24.85 7.80
CA ARG A 251 5.04 -25.13 8.94
C ARG A 251 4.63 -24.30 10.16
N PRO A 252 3.65 -24.75 10.97
CA PRO A 252 3.19 -24.03 12.15
C PRO A 252 4.21 -24.12 13.31
N PRO A 253 4.16 -23.17 14.28
CA PRO A 253 3.29 -21.99 14.29
C PRO A 253 3.83 -20.89 13.37
N LEU A 254 2.96 -20.29 12.56
CA LEU A 254 3.28 -19.10 11.77
C LEU A 254 3.17 -17.85 12.65
N HIS A 255 3.97 -16.84 12.33
CA HIS A 255 3.77 -15.52 12.92
C HIS A 255 2.50 -14.87 12.35
N PRO A 256 1.75 -14.08 13.15
CA PRO A 256 0.69 -13.24 12.60
C PRO A 256 1.26 -12.19 11.64
N VAL A 257 0.43 -11.70 10.72
CA VAL A 257 0.78 -10.61 9.79
C VAL A 257 -0.31 -9.54 9.81
N GLU A 258 0.05 -8.27 9.70
CA GLU A 258 -0.90 -7.16 9.61
C GLU A 258 -1.09 -6.76 8.15
N VAL A 259 -2.20 -7.17 7.53
CA VAL A 259 -2.49 -6.92 6.11
C VAL A 259 -3.98 -6.78 5.85
N ASP A 260 -4.35 -6.23 4.70
CA ASP A 260 -5.72 -6.35 4.18
C ASP A 260 -5.98 -7.79 3.69
N PHE A 261 -7.06 -8.40 4.19
CA PHE A 261 -7.42 -9.78 3.85
C PHE A 261 -7.68 -9.97 2.35
N GLY A 262 -8.40 -9.03 1.73
CA GLY A 262 -8.77 -9.13 0.32
C GLY A 262 -7.55 -8.99 -0.59
N GLN A 263 -6.62 -8.09 -0.28
CA GLN A 263 -5.38 -7.94 -1.03
C GLN A 263 -4.46 -9.16 -0.89
N LEU A 264 -4.38 -9.75 0.31
CA LEU A 264 -3.64 -11.00 0.52
C LEU A 264 -4.25 -12.13 -0.32
N GLU A 265 -5.56 -12.32 -0.22
CA GLU A 265 -6.29 -13.36 -0.95
C GLU A 265 -6.10 -13.21 -2.47
N MET A 266 -6.25 -12.00 -3.00
CA MET A 266 -6.03 -11.70 -4.42
C MET A 266 -4.60 -11.94 -4.86
N SER A 267 -3.62 -11.58 -4.02
CA SER A 267 -2.20 -11.82 -4.33
C SER A 267 -1.92 -13.32 -4.43
N LEU A 268 -2.41 -14.11 -3.47
CA LEU A 268 -2.25 -15.57 -3.51
C LEU A 268 -2.94 -16.19 -4.71
N LEU A 269 -4.15 -15.73 -5.05
CA LEU A 269 -4.89 -16.20 -6.23
C LEU A 269 -4.12 -15.91 -7.53
N ASN A 270 -3.55 -14.71 -7.66
CA ASN A 270 -2.73 -14.34 -8.83
C ASN A 270 -1.49 -15.24 -8.96
N LEU A 271 -0.85 -15.59 -7.84
CA LEU A 271 0.28 -16.52 -7.86
C LEU A 271 -0.16 -17.93 -8.29
N VAL A 272 -1.30 -18.42 -7.78
CA VAL A 272 -1.86 -19.74 -8.16
C VAL A 272 -2.27 -19.78 -9.63
N PHE A 273 -2.84 -18.70 -10.18
CA PHE A 273 -3.18 -18.63 -11.60
C PHE A 273 -1.95 -18.55 -12.50
N ASN A 274 -0.91 -17.83 -12.08
CA ASN A 274 0.36 -17.84 -12.81
C ASN A 274 0.97 -19.25 -12.84
N ALA A 275 0.95 -19.97 -11.72
CA ALA A 275 1.35 -21.36 -11.65
C ALA A 275 0.53 -22.24 -12.58
N ARG A 276 -0.81 -22.17 -12.51
CA ARG A 276 -1.75 -22.90 -13.39
C ARG A 276 -1.41 -22.70 -14.86
N ASP A 277 -1.27 -21.45 -15.28
CA ASP A 277 -1.08 -21.12 -16.69
C ASP A 277 0.30 -21.49 -17.22
N ALA A 278 1.28 -21.70 -16.32
CA ALA A 278 2.61 -22.18 -16.68
C ALA A 278 2.66 -23.70 -16.88
N MET A 279 1.68 -24.45 -16.35
CA MET A 279 1.66 -25.91 -16.38
C MET A 279 1.43 -26.45 -17.80
N PRO A 280 2.16 -27.50 -18.20
CA PRO A 280 1.88 -28.20 -19.45
C PRO A 280 0.51 -28.91 -19.40
N PRO A 281 -0.08 -29.26 -20.56
CA PRO A 281 -1.29 -30.07 -20.60
C PRO A 281 -1.04 -31.44 -19.96
N GLY A 282 -1.78 -31.79 -18.92
CA GLY A 282 -1.65 -33.07 -18.23
C GLY A 282 -1.86 -32.97 -16.72
N GLU A 283 -1.57 -34.04 -16.00
CA GLU A 283 -1.57 -34.00 -14.54
C GLU A 283 -0.39 -33.18 -14.02
N GLY A 284 -0.59 -32.50 -12.89
CA GLY A 284 0.47 -31.72 -12.28
C GLY A 284 0.11 -31.22 -10.88
N THR A 285 1.14 -30.78 -10.16
CA THR A 285 1.01 -30.36 -8.76
C THR A 285 1.46 -28.90 -8.61
N ILE A 286 0.59 -28.09 -8.03
CA ILE A 286 0.92 -26.76 -7.54
C ILE A 286 1.09 -26.86 -6.02
N VAL A 287 2.20 -26.35 -5.49
CA VAL A 287 2.49 -26.39 -4.06
C VAL A 287 2.40 -24.99 -3.47
N LEU A 288 1.44 -24.79 -2.57
CA LEU A 288 1.33 -23.60 -1.72
C LEU A 288 2.01 -23.90 -0.38
N ARG A 289 3.12 -23.22 -0.08
CA ARG A 289 3.90 -23.40 1.15
C ARG A 289 3.92 -22.14 1.99
N ALA A 290 3.81 -22.27 3.31
CA ALA A 290 3.97 -21.16 4.24
C ALA A 290 4.90 -21.51 5.39
N GLU A 291 5.87 -20.64 5.67
CA GLU A 291 6.87 -20.82 6.74
C GLU A 291 7.41 -19.48 7.26
N ASN A 292 7.86 -19.44 8.52
CA ASN A 292 8.57 -18.29 9.06
C ASN A 292 10.02 -18.25 8.52
N ARG A 293 10.51 -17.05 8.21
CA ARG A 293 11.87 -16.79 7.76
C ARG A 293 12.43 -15.55 8.43
N TYR A 294 13.71 -15.61 8.79
CA TYR A 294 14.46 -14.42 9.19
C TYR A 294 15.29 -13.95 8.00
N LEU A 295 15.20 -12.67 7.67
CA LEU A 295 16.00 -12.02 6.64
C LEU A 295 17.04 -11.12 7.30
N ASP A 296 18.27 -11.15 6.77
CA ASP A 296 19.45 -10.48 7.33
C ASP A 296 19.84 -9.20 6.57
N GLY A 297 19.02 -8.76 5.61
CA GLY A 297 19.28 -7.62 4.73
C GLY A 297 20.01 -7.96 3.45
N SER A 298 20.43 -9.22 3.23
CA SER A 298 21.14 -9.62 2.00
C SER A 298 20.28 -9.58 0.73
N TRP A 299 18.95 -9.64 0.89
CA TRP A 299 18.00 -9.58 -0.21
C TRP A 299 17.04 -8.42 0.00
N ASP A 300 17.03 -7.49 -0.95
CA ASP A 300 16.07 -6.39 -1.03
C ASP A 300 16.08 -5.46 0.21
N ASP A 301 17.22 -5.41 0.91
CA ASP A 301 17.46 -4.70 2.17
C ASP A 301 16.46 -5.05 3.30
N LEU A 302 15.75 -6.18 3.17
CA LEU A 302 14.75 -6.64 4.14
C LEU A 302 15.43 -7.30 5.34
N VAL A 303 15.14 -6.78 6.54
CA VAL A 303 15.72 -7.26 7.81
C VAL A 303 14.61 -7.60 8.80
N GLY A 304 14.73 -8.74 9.48
CA GLY A 304 13.83 -9.13 10.57
C GLY A 304 13.05 -10.41 10.30
N SER A 305 11.97 -10.60 11.05
CA SER A 305 11.11 -11.79 10.94
C SER A 305 10.02 -11.57 9.90
N PHE A 306 9.89 -12.51 8.98
CA PHE A 306 8.89 -12.52 7.91
C PHE A 306 8.14 -13.86 7.89
N VAL A 307 6.92 -13.86 7.37
CA VAL A 307 6.25 -15.06 6.90
C VAL A 307 6.42 -15.13 5.38
N ARG A 308 7.02 -16.23 4.92
CA ARG A 308 7.18 -16.56 3.51
C ARG A 308 5.99 -17.42 3.07
N ILE A 309 5.23 -16.95 2.09
CA ILE A 309 4.17 -17.72 1.42
C ILE A 309 4.57 -17.91 -0.04
N SER A 310 4.82 -19.15 -0.47
CA SER A 310 5.29 -19.45 -1.81
C SER A 310 4.33 -20.36 -2.58
N VAL A 311 4.15 -20.07 -3.86
CA VAL A 311 3.48 -20.92 -4.84
C VAL A 311 4.54 -21.47 -5.79
N SER A 312 4.62 -22.79 -5.89
CA SER A 312 5.55 -23.50 -6.78
C SER A 312 4.77 -24.31 -7.82
N ASP A 313 5.21 -24.26 -9.06
CA ASP A 313 4.69 -25.06 -10.17
C ASP A 313 5.80 -25.90 -10.81
N GLU A 314 5.40 -26.88 -11.61
CA GLU A 314 6.29 -27.74 -12.41
C GLU A 314 6.20 -27.36 -13.91
N GLY A 315 5.89 -26.10 -14.18
CA GLY A 315 5.56 -25.60 -15.50
C GLY A 315 6.76 -25.29 -16.39
N SER A 316 6.49 -24.49 -17.42
CA SER A 316 7.49 -24.05 -18.41
C SER A 316 8.63 -23.20 -17.83
N GLY A 317 8.47 -22.64 -16.63
CA GLY A 317 9.44 -21.75 -16.00
C GLY A 317 9.63 -20.42 -16.76
N ILE A 318 10.54 -19.59 -16.25
CA ILE A 318 10.78 -18.23 -16.72
C ILE A 318 12.26 -18.09 -17.10
N PRO A 319 12.57 -17.73 -18.36
CA PRO A 319 13.93 -17.39 -18.78
C PRO A 319 14.53 -16.23 -17.98
N GLU A 320 15.81 -16.33 -17.65
CA GLU A 320 16.55 -15.33 -16.86
C GLU A 320 16.44 -13.91 -17.44
N ALA A 321 16.46 -13.80 -18.77
CA ALA A 321 16.31 -12.52 -19.48
C ALA A 321 14.96 -11.82 -19.24
N LEU A 322 13.93 -12.56 -18.81
CA LEU A 322 12.59 -12.03 -18.55
C LEU A 322 12.34 -11.72 -17.07
N LEU A 323 13.11 -12.32 -16.15
CA LEU A 323 12.95 -12.12 -14.70
C LEU A 323 12.91 -10.65 -14.24
N PRO A 324 13.69 -9.71 -14.80
CA PRO A 324 13.60 -8.30 -14.40
C PRO A 324 12.27 -7.64 -14.77
N ARG A 325 11.58 -8.18 -15.79
CA ARG A 325 10.41 -7.55 -16.42
C ARG A 325 9.09 -8.16 -15.98
N ILE A 326 9.09 -9.33 -15.34
CA ILE A 326 7.84 -10.03 -14.98
C ILE A 326 6.95 -9.23 -14.00
N PHE A 327 7.54 -8.28 -13.27
CA PHE A 327 6.82 -7.39 -12.35
C PHE A 327 6.33 -6.09 -13.02
N GLU A 328 6.73 -5.82 -14.27
CA GLU A 328 6.23 -4.68 -15.03
C GLU A 328 4.72 -4.84 -15.28
N PRO A 329 3.90 -3.79 -15.04
CA PRO A 329 2.50 -3.81 -15.40
C PRO A 329 2.30 -4.14 -16.89
N PHE A 330 1.31 -4.99 -17.18
CA PHE A 330 0.94 -5.45 -18.54
C PHE A 330 1.98 -6.34 -19.24
N PHE A 331 3.09 -6.68 -18.58
CA PHE A 331 4.04 -7.61 -19.14
C PHE A 331 3.47 -9.04 -19.10
N THR A 332 3.43 -9.69 -20.26
CA THR A 332 3.00 -11.09 -20.40
C THR A 332 3.73 -11.75 -21.56
N THR A 333 4.07 -13.03 -21.39
CA THR A 333 4.60 -13.89 -22.46
C THR A 333 3.49 -14.64 -23.20
N LYS A 334 2.24 -14.52 -22.76
CA LYS A 334 1.08 -15.22 -23.30
C LYS A 334 0.53 -14.53 -24.55
N PRO A 335 -0.19 -15.25 -25.43
CA PRO A 335 -0.88 -14.67 -26.57
C PRO A 335 -1.84 -13.54 -26.18
N LEU A 336 -2.13 -12.66 -27.13
CA LEU A 336 -3.02 -11.52 -26.93
C LEU A 336 -4.41 -12.01 -26.47
N GLY A 337 -4.82 -11.63 -25.25
CA GLY A 337 -6.11 -12.02 -24.65
C GLY A 337 -6.05 -13.20 -23.66
N GLU A 338 -4.92 -13.88 -23.50
CA GLU A 338 -4.77 -15.03 -22.58
C GLU A 338 -4.03 -14.67 -21.27
N GLY A 339 -3.71 -13.40 -21.06
CA GLY A 339 -3.13 -12.90 -19.83
C GLY A 339 -3.13 -11.39 -19.78
N THR A 340 -3.61 -10.83 -18.66
CA THR A 340 -3.69 -9.38 -18.45
C THR A 340 -2.32 -8.74 -18.19
N GLY A 341 -1.31 -9.54 -17.81
CA GLY A 341 0.00 -9.05 -17.38
C GLY A 341 -0.05 -8.22 -16.08
N LEU A 342 -1.18 -8.24 -15.37
CA LEU A 342 -1.40 -7.44 -14.15
C LEU A 342 -1.32 -8.26 -12.87
N GLY A 343 -1.40 -9.59 -12.94
CA GLY A 343 -1.48 -10.44 -11.74
C GLY A 343 -0.22 -10.36 -10.88
N LEU A 344 0.95 -10.48 -11.51
CA LEU A 344 2.23 -10.50 -10.79
C LEU A 344 2.67 -9.10 -10.33
N SER A 345 2.40 -8.06 -11.12
CA SER A 345 2.67 -6.67 -10.72
C SER A 345 1.82 -6.25 -9.52
N GLN A 346 0.56 -6.70 -9.44
CA GLN A 346 -0.29 -6.47 -8.26
C GLN A 346 0.22 -7.20 -7.02
N ALA A 347 0.61 -8.47 -7.13
CA ALA A 347 1.18 -9.21 -6.01
C ALA A 347 2.50 -8.58 -5.51
N TRP A 348 3.33 -8.09 -6.43
CA TRP A 348 4.56 -7.36 -6.11
C TRP A 348 4.26 -6.02 -5.40
N GLY A 349 3.33 -5.22 -5.95
CA GLY A 349 2.92 -3.95 -5.36
C GLY A 349 2.32 -4.12 -3.96
N PHE A 350 1.48 -5.15 -3.77
CA PHE A 350 0.97 -5.54 -2.46
C PHE A 350 2.11 -5.83 -1.48
N ALA A 351 3.06 -6.71 -1.86
CA ALA A 351 4.18 -7.07 -1.01
C ALA A 351 4.96 -5.83 -0.53
N ARG A 352 5.25 -4.90 -1.45
CA ARG A 352 5.96 -3.65 -1.17
C ARG A 352 5.17 -2.72 -0.25
N GLN A 353 3.88 -2.55 -0.48
CA GLN A 353 3.01 -1.75 0.39
C GLN A 353 2.96 -2.28 1.82
N GLN A 354 3.09 -3.59 2.01
CA GLN A 354 3.17 -4.23 3.32
C GLN A 354 4.59 -4.20 3.93
N GLY A 355 5.57 -3.50 3.31
CA GLY A 355 6.95 -3.48 3.80
C GLY A 355 7.71 -4.80 3.60
N GLY A 356 7.25 -5.62 2.66
CA GLY A 356 7.83 -6.91 2.31
C GLY A 356 8.33 -6.95 0.88
N GLY A 357 8.35 -8.15 0.29
CA GLY A 357 8.87 -8.37 -1.06
C GLY A 357 8.29 -9.60 -1.75
N LEU A 358 8.46 -9.67 -3.06
CA LEU A 358 8.08 -10.83 -3.88
C LEU A 358 9.31 -11.36 -4.61
N ARG A 359 9.71 -12.59 -4.29
CA ARG A 359 10.86 -13.26 -4.89
C ARG A 359 10.40 -14.26 -5.95
N VAL A 360 11.19 -14.39 -7.01
CA VAL A 360 11.02 -15.41 -8.04
C VAL A 360 12.27 -16.28 -8.11
N GLU A 361 12.07 -17.59 -8.15
CA GLU A 361 13.10 -18.59 -8.42
C GLU A 361 12.56 -19.46 -9.55
N SER A 362 13.20 -19.45 -10.71
CA SER A 362 12.72 -20.23 -11.85
C SER A 362 13.86 -20.61 -12.78
N LEU A 363 13.74 -21.80 -13.36
CA LEU A 363 14.61 -22.29 -14.43
C LEU A 363 13.72 -22.74 -15.60
N PRO A 364 14.08 -22.40 -16.85
CA PRO A 364 13.33 -22.85 -18.02
C PRO A 364 13.14 -24.38 -18.03
N GLY A 365 11.87 -24.80 -18.14
CA GLY A 365 11.47 -26.21 -18.18
C GLY A 365 11.47 -26.93 -16.83
N GLN A 366 11.71 -26.24 -15.71
CA GLN A 366 11.69 -26.83 -14.35
C GLN A 366 10.67 -26.14 -13.44
N GLY A 367 9.77 -25.34 -14.00
CA GLY A 367 8.78 -24.57 -13.27
C GLY A 367 9.29 -23.28 -12.64
N ALA A 368 8.42 -22.67 -11.85
CA ALA A 368 8.72 -21.45 -11.10
C ALA A 368 8.26 -21.57 -9.66
N THR A 369 8.97 -20.87 -8.77
CA THR A 369 8.58 -20.63 -7.39
C THR A 369 8.50 -19.13 -7.16
N LEU A 370 7.29 -18.65 -6.88
CA LEU A 370 7.03 -17.26 -6.51
C LEU A 370 6.76 -17.20 -5.01
N ALA A 371 7.51 -16.39 -4.28
CA ALA A 371 7.48 -16.32 -2.82
C ALA A 371 7.22 -14.90 -2.33
N LEU A 372 6.07 -14.71 -1.71
CA LEU A 372 5.68 -13.50 -1.00
C LEU A 372 6.31 -13.50 0.39
N TYR A 373 6.93 -12.39 0.78
CA TYR A 373 7.46 -12.15 2.12
C TYR A 373 6.65 -11.04 2.78
N LEU A 374 6.00 -11.35 3.88
CA LEU A 374 5.22 -10.40 4.68
C LEU A 374 5.88 -10.25 6.06
N PRO A 375 6.06 -9.02 6.58
CA PRO A 375 6.66 -8.85 7.90
C PRO A 375 5.80 -9.50 8.98
N ALA A 376 6.45 -10.23 9.87
CA ALA A 376 5.79 -10.80 11.03
C ALA A 376 5.34 -9.66 11.95
N TRP A 377 4.07 -9.66 12.32
CA TRP A 377 3.52 -8.71 13.27
C TRP A 377 4.11 -8.96 14.67
N GLN A 378 4.64 -7.89 15.27
CA GLN A 378 5.15 -7.90 16.64
C GLN A 378 4.32 -6.94 17.50
N PRO A 379 3.73 -7.39 18.62
CA PRO A 379 3.04 -6.49 19.53
C PRO A 379 4.04 -5.49 20.13
N GLY A 380 3.84 -4.19 19.85
CA GLY A 380 4.62 -3.10 20.45
C GLY A 380 5.85 -2.62 19.65
N ALA A 381 6.10 -3.17 18.44
CA ALA A 381 7.00 -2.51 17.51
C ALA A 381 6.28 -1.26 16.98
N ALA A 382 6.64 -0.09 17.51
CA ALA A 382 6.17 1.19 16.99
C ALA A 382 6.34 1.21 15.47
N ALA A 383 5.35 1.74 14.77
CA ALA A 383 5.36 2.00 13.33
C ALA A 383 6.51 2.96 12.99
N ASN A 384 7.74 2.45 12.95
CA ASN A 384 8.91 3.20 12.54
C ASN A 384 8.78 3.45 11.03
N GLY A 385 8.34 4.67 10.71
CA GLY A 385 8.57 5.32 9.43
C GLY A 385 8.12 4.53 8.21
N ARG A 386 6.82 4.52 7.93
CA ARG A 386 6.32 4.34 6.56
C ARG A 386 6.80 5.52 5.71
N ASN A 387 8.06 5.52 5.30
CA ASN A 387 8.55 6.39 4.22
C ASN A 387 7.95 5.89 2.91
N LEU A 388 6.75 6.38 2.61
CA LEU A 388 6.02 6.16 1.36
C LEU A 388 6.53 7.04 0.20
N HIS A 389 7.78 7.54 0.25
CA HIS A 389 8.25 8.56 -0.70
C HIS A 389 9.40 8.21 -1.65
N ASP A 390 9.90 6.97 -1.69
CA ASP A 390 11.03 6.61 -2.58
C ASP A 390 10.69 5.57 -3.68
N ALA A 391 9.41 5.29 -3.96
CA ALA A 391 9.04 4.29 -4.97
C ALA A 391 9.02 4.80 -6.43
N ASP A 392 9.30 6.08 -6.70
CA ASP A 392 9.13 6.65 -8.05
C ASP A 392 10.42 6.96 -8.83
N ASP A 393 11.62 6.63 -8.30
CA ASP A 393 12.90 6.99 -8.97
C ASP A 393 13.85 5.81 -9.27
N SER A 394 13.38 4.55 -9.22
CA SER A 394 14.24 3.37 -9.49
C SER A 394 14.07 2.71 -10.87
N ILE A 395 13.27 3.28 -11.78
CA ILE A 395 13.09 2.74 -13.14
C ILE A 395 14.37 2.88 -14.01
N ALA A 396 15.36 3.67 -13.59
CA ALA A 396 16.61 3.85 -14.35
C ALA A 396 17.84 3.33 -13.58
N GLY A 397 18.02 2.01 -13.58
CA GLY A 397 19.35 1.40 -13.54
C GLY A 397 19.83 0.93 -12.18
N ARG A 398 19.65 -0.37 -11.90
CA ARG A 398 20.60 -1.18 -11.14
C ARG A 398 20.53 -2.63 -11.62
N ARG A 399 21.66 -3.12 -12.13
CA ARG A 399 21.87 -4.54 -12.48
C ARG A 399 21.89 -5.36 -11.18
N PRO A 400 21.26 -6.54 -11.11
CA PRO A 400 21.54 -7.49 -10.04
C PRO A 400 22.87 -8.17 -10.37
N GLY A 401 23.83 -8.08 -9.45
CA GLY A 401 25.09 -8.80 -9.50
C GLY A 401 25.10 -9.94 -8.47
N ALA A 402 25.50 -11.11 -8.97
CA ALA A 402 26.02 -12.31 -8.30
C ALA A 402 25.13 -13.05 -7.29
#